data_AF-A0A6P5KMZ4-F1
#
_entry.id   AF-A0A6P5KMZ4-F1
#
_cell.length_a   1.000
_cell.length_b   1.000
_cell.length_c   1.000
_cell.angle_alpha   90.00
_cell.angle_beta   90.00
_cell.angle_gamma   90.00
#
_symmetry.space_group_name_H-M   'P 1'
#
loop_
_entity.id
_entity.type
_entity.pdbx_description
1 polymer ?
#
loop_
_entity_poly.entity_id
_entity_poly.type
_entity_poly.pdbx_seq_one_letter_code
_entity_poly.pdbx_strand_id
1 'polypeptide(L)'
;MMTLLLSFCRSWQMLWKNRLYQGPSPRNQTYSVLYSYFHFGKKEQRYFSLTLPFLQNTKATKLLISKATSSSKSGKNRSKQESSVSPHPLFSAGTAKKKSEVFGYKKDQQHCFPFSSPVLLPTKPLNSEEWDKVKENFEQKDIFENWMIAQMVKYSCSIDIAKSLLSWIARKNNGVVGYKLLIGYLTLCVSQRQTTEVIDVYEIMKTRYRTLEPEGYTLLIRGLIHSDQWRETLILLEEIKKVMSPSKKNYGDCIKGALLHQEVNLAWNLYLEMLNHRIIPNWETFQAFFDFAKGVKNNPFERRLLDILLYLKHNQMYPTEPFAQSIKAWFESIPEKKWKGESVTIHKSGHCSACGRMLKSIHLNSEEYEFLKQRVLKDVLDGGDQYRKTTPKEINRFVNFIKSCPPFDIVIDGLNITKMFPKIRESRTLLDVVSQITKQNLQVLVLGRKHMLNGSSRWQKNEMAAVQNMAYCFFADNISEDDAFLLYATLHSGNHCRFLTRDLMRDHKACLTDDRTRHLFFRWQQGHQLVFLNYYPGKKIIFQSVLTYDTVIQTTGDSWHIPYDENVVERYSYEIPTKWLCLRQQN
;
A
#
# COMPACT_ATOMS: atom_id res chain seq x y z
N MET A 1 -8.19 44.82 -33.76
CA MET A 1 -8.96 44.70 -32.49
C MET A 1 -7.97 44.51 -31.37
N MET A 2 -7.67 45.60 -30.67
CA MET A 2 -6.55 45.74 -29.75
C MET A 2 -7.06 46.61 -28.60
N THR A 3 -7.72 45.99 -27.62
CA THR A 3 -8.19 46.61 -26.36
C THR A 3 -9.01 45.56 -25.61
N LEU A 4 -8.38 44.79 -24.71
CA LEU A 4 -8.97 44.10 -23.54
C LEU A 4 -7.93 43.13 -22.96
N LEU A 5 -6.88 43.62 -22.30
CA LEU A 5 -5.95 42.83 -21.46
C LEU A 5 -5.04 43.73 -20.59
N LEU A 6 -5.57 44.87 -20.11
CA LEU A 6 -4.79 45.93 -19.47
C LEU A 6 -4.73 45.90 -17.93
N SER A 7 -5.20 44.85 -17.25
CA SER A 7 -5.14 44.79 -15.78
C SER A 7 -3.97 44.00 -15.17
N PHE A 8 -3.14 43.32 -15.97
CA PHE A 8 -2.07 42.45 -15.45
C PHE A 8 -0.62 42.88 -15.78
N CYS A 9 -0.43 43.97 -16.53
CA CYS A 9 0.89 44.33 -17.08
C CYS A 9 1.76 45.26 -16.22
N ARG A 10 1.31 45.78 -15.05
CA ARG A 10 2.11 46.80 -14.32
C ARG A 10 3.11 46.26 -13.30
N SER A 11 2.94 45.06 -12.75
CA SER A 11 3.88 44.49 -11.78
C SER A 11 5.00 43.64 -12.42
N TRP A 12 4.80 43.14 -13.64
CA TRP A 12 5.67 42.12 -14.27
C TRP A 12 6.38 42.58 -15.57
N GLN A 13 6.21 43.83 -15.99
CA GLN A 13 6.91 44.39 -17.16
C GLN A 13 8.45 44.30 -17.09
N MET A 14 9.03 44.14 -15.89
CA MET A 14 10.47 43.98 -15.68
C MET A 14 11.00 42.59 -16.07
N LEU A 15 10.15 41.56 -16.17
CA LEU A 15 10.57 40.19 -16.53
C LEU A 15 10.76 39.99 -18.04
N TRP A 16 10.08 40.80 -18.85
CA TRP A 16 9.95 40.61 -20.30
C TRP A 16 10.83 41.56 -21.13
N LYS A 17 11.57 42.47 -20.49
CA LYS A 17 12.55 43.33 -21.17
C LYS A 17 13.95 42.73 -21.05
N ASN A 18 14.26 41.75 -21.89
CA ASN A 18 15.62 41.56 -22.39
C ASN A 18 15.55 40.91 -23.79
N ARG A 19 15.80 41.73 -24.82
CA ARG A 19 16.05 41.27 -26.18
C ARG A 19 17.41 40.58 -26.24
N LEU A 20 17.43 39.49 -27.02
CA LEU A 20 18.56 38.84 -27.68
C LEU A 20 19.92 39.54 -27.53
N TYR A 21 20.79 38.96 -26.70
CA TYR A 21 22.23 39.08 -26.88
C TYR A 21 22.80 37.66 -27.06
N GLN A 22 23.21 37.35 -28.29
CA GLN A 22 24.17 36.30 -28.57
C GLN A 22 25.55 36.82 -28.14
N GLY A 23 26.22 36.09 -27.25
CA GLY A 23 27.59 36.34 -26.79
C GLY A 23 28.19 35.05 -26.21
N PRO A 24 29.51 34.83 -26.33
CA PRO A 24 30.08 33.51 -26.59
C PRO A 24 30.16 32.61 -25.36
N SER A 25 30.11 31.30 -25.62
CA SER A 25 30.34 30.26 -24.61
C SER A 25 31.70 30.40 -23.91
N PRO A 26 31.79 30.09 -22.61
CA PRO A 26 32.99 29.52 -22.04
C PRO A 26 32.83 28.00 -21.89
N ARG A 27 33.77 27.28 -22.50
CA ARG A 27 34.03 25.86 -22.31
C ARG A 27 34.28 25.53 -20.83
N ASN A 28 33.83 24.33 -20.45
CA ASN A 28 34.38 23.44 -19.41
C ASN A 28 35.02 24.10 -18.18
N GLN A 29 34.26 24.15 -17.08
CA GLN A 29 34.84 24.06 -15.74
C GLN A 29 34.11 22.97 -14.96
N THR A 30 34.79 21.83 -14.86
CA THR A 30 34.54 20.79 -13.87
C THR A 30 34.87 21.35 -12.48
N TYR A 31 33.85 21.62 -11.67
CA TYR A 31 34.01 21.67 -10.22
C TYR A 31 33.19 20.55 -9.59
N SER A 32 33.93 19.53 -9.15
CA SER A 32 33.56 18.65 -8.06
C SER A 32 33.31 19.49 -6.81
N VAL A 33 32.09 19.45 -6.27
CA VAL A 33 31.86 19.76 -4.85
C VAL A 33 31.01 18.63 -4.27
N LEU A 34 31.66 17.94 -3.35
CA LEU A 34 31.13 16.89 -2.50
C LEU A 34 29.97 17.39 -1.64
N TYR A 35 29.04 16.46 -1.47
CA TYR A 35 27.92 16.45 -0.55
C TYR A 35 28.29 16.77 0.91
N SER A 36 27.36 17.46 1.59
CA SER A 36 27.01 17.15 2.98
C SER A 36 25.49 17.13 3.13
N TYR A 37 24.94 15.92 3.16
CA TYR A 37 23.57 15.57 3.51
C TYR A 37 23.33 15.71 5.01
N PHE A 38 22.09 16.03 5.40
CA PHE A 38 21.42 15.31 6.47
C PHE A 38 19.99 14.93 6.04
N HIS A 39 19.85 13.68 5.57
CA HIS A 39 18.72 12.84 5.91
C HIS A 39 19.22 11.40 5.96
N PHE A 40 19.41 10.89 7.18
CA PHE A 40 19.58 9.47 7.44
C PHE A 40 18.23 8.78 7.26
N GLY A 41 18.11 7.98 6.20
CA GLY A 41 17.14 6.91 6.08
C GLY A 41 17.90 5.64 5.76
N LYS A 42 17.85 4.65 6.66
CA LYS A 42 18.47 3.32 6.47
C LYS A 42 17.97 2.70 5.16
N LYS A 43 18.86 2.50 4.20
CA LYS A 43 18.72 1.51 3.13
C LYS A 43 19.48 0.26 3.56
N GLU A 44 18.77 -0.85 3.76
CA GLU A 44 19.35 -2.17 3.53
C GLU A 44 19.32 -2.41 2.01
N GLN A 45 20.49 -2.40 1.37
CA GLN A 45 20.64 -2.95 0.04
C GLN A 45 21.04 -4.42 0.14
N ARG A 46 20.14 -5.29 -0.34
CA ARG A 46 20.46 -6.65 -0.79
C ARG A 46 21.33 -6.52 -2.05
N TYR A 47 22.55 -7.03 -2.01
CA TYR A 47 23.30 -7.36 -3.22
C TYR A 47 23.34 -8.88 -3.39
N PHE A 48 22.81 -9.33 -4.53
CA PHE A 48 23.15 -10.62 -5.13
C PHE A 48 24.60 -10.56 -5.61
N SER A 49 25.37 -11.62 -5.37
CA SER A 49 26.63 -11.87 -6.08
C SER A 49 26.70 -13.34 -6.51
N LEU A 50 27.15 -13.56 -7.75
CA LEU A 50 27.45 -14.86 -8.33
C LEU A 50 28.93 -15.22 -8.05
N THR A 51 29.10 -16.25 -7.23
CA THR A 51 30.13 -17.33 -7.18
C THR A 51 31.63 -17.12 -7.52
N LEU A 52 32.45 -17.34 -6.46
CA LEU A 52 33.70 -18.16 -6.29
C LEU A 52 35.06 -17.70 -6.89
N PRO A 53 36.24 -18.11 -6.33
CA PRO A 53 36.52 -18.96 -5.16
C PRO A 53 37.58 -18.48 -4.13
N PHE A 54 37.51 -19.09 -2.93
CA PHE A 54 38.56 -19.42 -1.93
C PHE A 54 39.63 -18.38 -1.49
N LEU A 55 39.64 -18.03 -0.19
CA LEU A 55 40.78 -18.31 0.70
C LEU A 55 40.39 -18.20 2.19
N GLN A 56 40.89 -19.15 2.97
CA GLN A 56 40.72 -19.30 4.43
C GLN A 56 41.46 -18.20 5.20
N ASN A 57 40.90 -17.68 6.30
CA ASN A 57 41.61 -17.66 7.57
C ASN A 57 40.73 -17.40 8.80
N THR A 58 41.12 -18.09 9.86
CA THR A 58 40.53 -18.22 11.21
C THR A 58 40.98 -17.14 12.20
N LYS A 59 40.11 -16.79 13.18
CA LYS A 59 40.35 -16.46 14.63
C LYS A 59 39.20 -15.53 15.15
N ALA A 60 38.29 -15.99 16.03
CA ALA A 60 38.32 -15.84 17.51
C ALA A 60 38.52 -14.38 17.97
N THR A 61 37.77 -13.73 18.89
CA THR A 61 37.28 -14.17 20.21
C THR A 61 36.41 -13.06 20.88
N LYS A 62 35.32 -13.46 21.58
CA LYS A 62 34.74 -13.01 22.89
C LYS A 62 34.51 -11.53 23.32
N LEU A 63 33.48 -11.40 24.20
CA LEU A 63 33.24 -10.45 25.33
C LEU A 63 32.64 -9.07 24.95
N LEU A 64 31.62 -8.47 25.60
CA LEU A 64 31.12 -8.50 26.99
C LEU A 64 29.61 -8.16 27.10
N ILE A 65 29.01 -8.67 28.17
CA ILE A 65 27.66 -8.42 28.70
C ILE A 65 27.73 -7.21 29.66
N SER A 66 26.78 -6.28 29.59
CA SER A 66 26.54 -5.30 30.67
C SER A 66 25.09 -5.37 31.17
N LYS A 67 24.95 -5.83 32.41
CA LYS A 67 23.75 -5.78 33.26
C LYS A 67 23.44 -4.32 33.64
N ALA A 68 22.17 -3.93 33.59
CA ALA A 68 21.65 -2.77 34.31
C ALA A 68 20.65 -3.24 35.36
N THR A 69 21.05 -3.13 36.62
CA THR A 69 20.25 -3.27 37.84
C THR A 69 19.52 -1.95 38.11
N SER A 70 18.21 -2.00 38.37
CA SER A 70 17.53 -0.95 39.12
C SER A 70 16.54 -1.58 40.11
N SER A 71 16.79 -1.26 41.37
CA SER A 71 16.16 -1.73 42.59
C SER A 71 14.70 -1.28 42.76
N SER A 72 13.98 -2.12 43.49
CA SER A 72 12.61 -1.97 44.02
C SER A 72 12.34 -0.68 44.80
N LYS A 73 11.16 -0.08 44.56
CA LYS A 73 10.35 0.53 45.61
C LYS A 73 8.91 0.03 45.50
N SER A 74 8.41 -0.44 46.62
CA SER A 74 7.14 -1.10 46.86
C SER A 74 5.96 -0.12 46.93
N GLY A 75 4.79 -0.61 46.48
CA GLY A 75 3.52 -0.36 47.16
C GLY A 75 2.66 0.79 46.62
N LYS A 76 1.74 0.47 45.71
CA LYS A 76 0.33 0.87 45.81
C LYS A 76 -0.53 0.06 44.85
N ASN A 77 -1.53 -0.60 45.42
CA ASN A 77 -2.56 -1.40 44.77
C ASN A 77 -3.10 -0.72 43.50
N ARG A 78 -2.97 -1.41 42.36
CA ARG A 78 -3.88 -1.25 41.23
C ARG A 78 -4.46 -2.61 40.91
N SER A 79 -5.78 -2.67 41.04
CA SER A 79 -6.65 -3.77 40.66
C SER A 79 -6.22 -4.39 39.33
N LYS A 80 -6.23 -5.72 39.29
CA LYS A 80 -6.11 -6.53 38.08
C LYS A 80 -7.21 -6.10 37.09
N GLN A 81 -6.87 -5.22 36.16
CA GLN A 81 -7.52 -5.26 34.86
C GLN A 81 -6.80 -6.32 34.05
N GLU A 82 -7.41 -7.50 33.96
CA GLU A 82 -7.13 -8.45 32.90
C GLU A 82 -7.23 -7.71 31.58
N SER A 83 -6.09 -7.45 30.94
CA SER A 83 -6.04 -6.88 29.59
C SER A 83 -6.58 -7.94 28.63
N SER A 84 -7.90 -8.00 28.47
CA SER A 84 -8.54 -8.73 27.39
C SER A 84 -8.11 -8.05 26.09
N VAL A 85 -7.22 -8.72 25.35
CA VAL A 85 -6.91 -8.34 23.97
C VAL A 85 -8.22 -8.42 23.20
N SER A 86 -8.75 -7.27 22.78
CA SER A 86 -9.98 -7.24 21.97
C SER A 86 -9.75 -8.02 20.67
N PRO A 87 -10.64 -8.94 20.31
CA PRO A 87 -10.45 -9.73 19.10
C PRO A 87 -10.66 -8.85 17.86
N HIS A 88 -9.65 -8.80 17.01
CA HIS A 88 -9.77 -8.24 15.67
C HIS A 88 -9.62 -9.36 14.63
N PRO A 89 -10.60 -9.53 13.73
CA PRO A 89 -10.56 -10.60 12.73
C PRO A 89 -9.35 -10.45 11.81
N LEU A 90 -8.49 -11.47 11.66
CA LEU A 90 -7.15 -11.35 11.05
C LEU A 90 -7.18 -10.73 9.64
N PHE A 91 -8.18 -11.10 8.86
CA PHE A 91 -8.34 -10.63 7.50
C PHE A 91 -9.29 -9.42 7.39
N SER A 92 -9.83 -8.84 8.46
CA SER A 92 -10.75 -7.70 8.31
C SER A 92 -9.98 -6.38 8.21
N ALA A 93 -10.39 -5.52 7.29
CA ALA A 93 -9.80 -4.20 7.06
C ALA A 93 -9.57 -3.40 8.37
N GLY A 94 -8.36 -2.87 8.53
CA GLY A 94 -7.98 -2.02 9.66
C GLY A 94 -7.56 -2.79 10.92
N THR A 95 -7.58 -4.11 10.88
CA THR A 95 -7.22 -4.96 12.03
C THR A 95 -5.75 -4.84 12.40
N ALA A 96 -4.85 -4.85 11.42
CA ALA A 96 -3.42 -4.79 11.66
C ALA A 96 -2.96 -3.40 12.13
N LYS A 97 -3.61 -2.33 11.66
CA LYS A 97 -3.39 -0.97 12.20
C LYS A 97 -3.79 -0.89 13.67
N LYS A 98 -5.00 -1.34 14.01
CA LYS A 98 -5.46 -1.44 15.41
C LYS A 98 -4.54 -2.30 16.27
N LYS A 99 -4.06 -3.44 15.75
CA LYS A 99 -3.05 -4.27 16.43
C LYS A 99 -1.74 -3.49 16.64
N SER A 100 -1.24 -2.77 15.65
CA SER A 100 0.01 -1.99 15.79
C SER A 100 -0.10 -0.88 16.85
N GLU A 101 -1.27 -0.24 16.96
CA GLU A 101 -1.57 0.78 17.96
C GLU A 101 -1.66 0.15 19.37
N VAL A 102 -2.28 -1.03 19.49
CA VAL A 102 -2.40 -1.78 20.76
C VAL A 102 -1.05 -2.34 21.23
N PHE A 103 -0.17 -2.77 20.32
CA PHE A 103 1.16 -3.29 20.65
C PHE A 103 2.21 -2.19 20.86
N GLY A 104 1.83 -0.92 20.86
CA GLY A 104 2.69 0.18 21.32
C GLY A 104 3.97 0.35 20.51
N TYR A 105 3.92 0.18 19.19
CA TYR A 105 4.95 0.76 18.34
C TYR A 105 4.75 2.27 18.37
N LYS A 106 5.49 2.94 19.24
CA LYS A 106 5.65 4.39 19.21
C LYS A 106 6.00 4.76 17.77
N LYS A 107 5.13 5.51 17.10
CA LYS A 107 5.54 6.32 15.96
C LYS A 107 6.75 7.10 16.44
N ASP A 108 7.88 6.91 15.77
CA ASP A 108 9.01 7.81 15.91
C ASP A 108 8.46 9.22 15.87
N GLN A 109 8.77 9.95 16.94
CA GLN A 109 8.45 11.36 17.07
C GLN A 109 8.95 12.01 15.79
N GLN A 110 8.02 12.55 14.99
CA GLN A 110 8.36 13.57 14.01
C GLN A 110 9.22 14.57 14.76
N HIS A 111 10.48 14.67 14.34
CA HIS A 111 11.41 15.65 14.85
C HIS A 111 10.73 17.02 14.77
N CYS A 112 10.27 17.52 15.91
CA CYS A 112 9.99 18.93 16.09
C CYS A 112 11.30 19.66 15.78
N PHE A 113 11.26 20.52 14.77
CA PHE A 113 12.27 21.55 14.63
C PHE A 113 12.32 22.39 15.92
N PRO A 114 13.49 22.88 16.34
CA PRO A 114 13.57 23.78 17.47
C PRO A 114 12.68 24.99 17.22
N PHE A 115 11.86 25.34 18.21
CA PHE A 115 11.10 26.59 18.23
C PHE A 115 12.07 27.77 18.17
N SER A 116 12.21 28.37 16.99
CA SER A 116 12.52 29.80 16.85
C SER A 116 11.19 30.51 16.57
N SER A 117 10.96 31.65 17.22
CA SER A 117 9.73 32.46 17.30
C SER A 117 8.75 32.37 16.10
N PRO A 118 7.42 32.38 16.32
CA PRO A 118 6.45 32.38 15.24
C PRO A 118 6.55 33.72 14.50
N VAL A 119 7.28 33.75 13.39
CA VAL A 119 7.16 34.84 12.43
C VAL A 119 5.72 34.77 11.93
N LEU A 120 4.90 35.74 12.34
CA LEU A 120 3.53 35.88 11.87
C LEU A 120 3.55 36.00 10.35
N LEU A 121 2.92 35.02 9.68
CA LEU A 121 2.68 35.12 8.25
C LEU A 121 1.85 36.38 7.97
N PRO A 122 2.19 37.17 6.93
CA PRO A 122 1.40 38.33 6.59
C PRO A 122 -0.05 37.94 6.29
N THR A 123 -1.01 38.72 6.79
CA THR A 123 -2.44 38.53 6.52
C THR A 123 -2.88 39.26 5.26
N LYS A 124 -2.05 40.16 4.72
CA LYS A 124 -2.26 40.95 3.50
C LYS A 124 -0.98 41.01 2.67
N PRO A 125 -1.08 41.28 1.35
CA PRO A 125 0.10 41.54 0.50
C PRO A 125 0.91 42.73 1.04
N LEU A 126 2.23 42.59 1.05
CA LEU A 126 3.14 43.62 1.57
C LEU A 126 3.87 44.35 0.44
N ASN A 127 4.20 45.62 0.66
CA ASN A 127 5.06 46.40 -0.23
C ASN A 127 6.55 46.09 -0.02
N SER A 128 7.44 46.69 -0.82
CA SER A 128 8.87 46.38 -0.76
C SER A 128 9.54 46.76 0.56
N GLU A 129 9.20 47.91 1.15
CA GLU A 129 9.74 48.36 2.43
C GLU A 129 9.25 47.51 3.61
N GLU A 130 7.99 47.06 3.55
CA GLU A 130 7.42 46.16 4.54
C GLU A 130 8.11 44.79 4.50
N TRP A 131 8.39 44.25 3.31
CA TRP A 131 9.16 43.01 3.18
C TRP A 131 10.60 43.14 3.69
N ASP A 132 11.23 44.31 3.50
CA ASP A 132 12.56 44.60 4.03
C ASP A 132 12.57 44.54 5.56
N LYS A 133 11.60 45.19 6.21
CA LYS A 133 11.44 45.15 7.68
C LYS A 133 11.20 43.74 8.21
N VAL A 134 10.39 42.94 7.51
CA VAL A 134 10.13 41.54 7.91
C VAL A 134 11.40 40.69 7.78
N LYS A 135 12.20 40.87 6.72
CA LYS A 135 13.47 40.16 6.55
C LYS A 135 14.51 40.60 7.59
N GLU A 136 14.57 41.88 7.92
CA GLU A 136 15.52 42.41 8.92
C GLU A 136 15.30 41.79 10.30
N ASN A 137 14.04 41.58 10.68
CA ASN A 137 13.64 40.96 11.94
C ASN A 137 13.75 39.42 11.95
N PHE A 138 14.17 38.81 10.84
CA PHE A 138 14.33 37.36 10.72
C PHE A 138 15.78 36.94 11.03
N GLU A 139 15.96 36.03 11.99
CA GLU A 139 17.29 35.61 12.47
C GLU A 139 18.18 35.03 11.36
N GLN A 140 17.62 34.19 10.48
CA GLN A 140 18.39 33.50 9.41
C GLN A 140 18.11 34.10 8.03
N LYS A 141 18.65 35.29 7.77
CA LYS A 141 18.37 36.09 6.55
C LYS A 141 18.59 35.33 5.22
N ASP A 142 19.50 34.37 5.18
CA ASP A 142 19.87 33.63 3.95
C ASP A 142 18.84 32.59 3.50
N ILE A 143 18.00 32.11 4.42
CA ILE A 143 16.94 31.13 4.10
C ILE A 143 15.54 31.75 4.06
N PHE A 144 15.43 33.04 4.36
CA PHE A 144 14.17 33.74 4.59
C PHE A 144 13.17 33.53 3.45
N GLU A 145 13.55 33.79 2.21
CA GLU A 145 12.66 33.70 1.05
C GLU A 145 12.08 32.29 0.88
N ASN A 146 12.96 31.28 0.98
CA ASN A 146 12.58 29.87 0.84
C ASN A 146 11.73 29.39 2.03
N TRP A 147 12.03 29.87 3.24
CA TRP A 147 11.25 29.56 4.43
C TRP A 147 9.86 30.19 4.36
N MET A 148 9.77 31.46 3.96
CA MET A 148 8.50 32.19 3.82
C MET A 148 7.57 31.53 2.81
N ILE A 149 8.04 31.22 1.60
CA ILE A 149 7.17 30.56 0.61
C ILE A 149 6.74 29.16 1.09
N ALA A 150 7.62 28.43 1.79
CA ALA A 150 7.28 27.12 2.36
C ALA A 150 6.20 27.23 3.44
N GLN A 151 6.26 28.26 4.31
CA GLN A 151 5.19 28.53 5.27
C GLN A 151 3.89 28.95 4.56
N MET A 152 3.95 29.79 3.52
CA MET A 152 2.76 30.17 2.75
C MET A 152 2.07 28.95 2.12
N VAL A 153 2.84 27.98 1.60
CA VAL A 153 2.31 26.70 1.10
C VAL A 153 1.71 25.88 2.25
N LYS A 154 2.41 25.76 3.38
CA LYS A 154 1.95 24.98 4.54
C LYS A 154 0.63 25.48 5.11
N TYR A 155 0.43 26.80 5.16
CA TYR A 155 -0.77 27.43 5.70
C TYR A 155 -1.76 27.87 4.62
N SER A 156 -1.54 27.50 3.35
CA SER A 156 -2.40 27.84 2.20
C SER A 156 -2.77 29.32 2.13
N CYS A 157 -1.79 30.22 2.27
CA CYS A 157 -2.00 31.67 2.24
C CYS A 157 -2.52 32.17 0.89
N SER A 158 -3.13 33.37 0.85
CA SER A 158 -3.56 33.99 -0.41
C SER A 158 -2.39 34.11 -1.40
N ILE A 159 -2.67 33.80 -2.67
CA ILE A 159 -1.73 33.94 -3.78
C ILE A 159 -1.21 35.37 -3.91
N ASP A 160 -2.00 36.38 -3.57
CA ASP A 160 -1.57 37.78 -3.65
C ASP A 160 -0.43 38.10 -2.68
N ILE A 161 -0.41 37.43 -1.52
CA ILE A 161 0.68 37.55 -0.55
C ILE A 161 1.95 36.95 -1.15
N ALA A 162 1.86 35.74 -1.71
CA ALA A 162 2.99 35.08 -2.35
C ALA A 162 3.49 35.85 -3.58
N LYS A 163 2.60 36.43 -4.39
CA LYS A 163 2.94 37.33 -5.50
C LYS A 163 3.71 38.55 -5.01
N SER A 164 3.30 39.15 -3.89
CA SER A 164 3.98 40.31 -3.32
C SER A 164 5.42 39.97 -2.91
N LEU A 165 5.63 38.79 -2.30
CA LEU A 165 6.95 38.26 -1.97
C LEU A 165 7.80 38.07 -3.24
N LEU A 166 7.26 37.36 -4.24
CA LEU A 166 7.98 37.12 -5.50
C LEU A 166 8.33 38.42 -6.24
N SER A 167 7.43 39.41 -6.23
CA SER A 167 7.65 40.71 -6.86
C SER A 167 8.77 41.49 -6.17
N TRP A 168 8.82 41.46 -4.83
CA TRP A 168 9.90 42.07 -4.05
C TRP A 168 11.25 41.39 -4.32
N ILE A 169 11.29 40.04 -4.37
CA ILE A 169 12.50 39.28 -4.73
C ILE A 169 12.96 39.62 -6.16
N ALA A 170 12.04 39.62 -7.12
CA ALA A 170 12.34 39.95 -8.50
C ALA A 170 12.93 41.37 -8.62
N ARG A 171 12.42 42.37 -7.89
CA ARG A 171 12.98 43.73 -7.89
C ARG A 171 14.42 43.77 -7.38
N LYS A 172 14.74 43.01 -6.33
CA LYS A 172 16.09 42.95 -5.76
C LYS A 172 17.08 42.20 -6.66
N ASN A 173 16.59 41.23 -7.43
CA ASN A 173 17.42 40.33 -8.22
C ASN A 173 17.31 40.57 -9.73
N ASN A 174 17.16 41.83 -10.18
CA ASN A 174 17.11 42.19 -11.61
C ASN A 174 16.08 41.38 -12.43
N GLY A 175 14.92 41.11 -11.84
CA GLY A 175 13.85 40.30 -12.44
C GLY A 175 14.06 38.78 -12.30
N VAL A 176 15.06 38.30 -11.57
CA VAL A 176 15.28 36.86 -11.42
C VAL A 176 14.62 36.33 -10.16
N VAL A 177 13.80 35.30 -10.32
CA VAL A 177 13.20 34.53 -9.22
C VAL A 177 13.80 33.13 -9.30
N GLY A 178 14.35 32.68 -8.17
CA GLY A 178 14.98 31.37 -8.08
C GLY A 178 13.98 30.22 -8.29
N TYR A 179 14.45 29.13 -8.89
CA TYR A 179 13.64 27.94 -9.20
C TYR A 179 12.82 27.43 -8.00
N LYS A 180 13.43 27.30 -6.82
CA LYS A 180 12.75 26.81 -5.60
C LYS A 180 11.56 27.68 -5.18
N LEU A 181 11.64 29.00 -5.39
CA LEU A 181 10.55 29.93 -5.09
C LEU A 181 9.41 29.80 -6.11
N LEU A 182 9.75 29.59 -7.39
CA LEU A 182 8.76 29.31 -8.44
C LEU A 182 8.02 28.01 -8.17
N ILE A 183 8.71 26.95 -7.73
CA ILE A 183 8.07 25.68 -7.34
C ILE A 183 7.13 25.87 -6.13
N GLY A 184 7.57 26.61 -5.11
CA GLY A 184 6.73 26.92 -3.95
C GLY A 184 5.47 27.70 -4.35
N TYR A 185 5.61 28.70 -5.22
CA TYR A 185 4.48 29.47 -5.73
C TYR A 185 3.56 28.64 -6.63
N LEU A 186 4.12 27.86 -7.56
CA LEU A 186 3.36 26.94 -8.41
C LEU A 186 2.53 25.96 -7.56
N THR A 187 3.10 25.41 -6.49
CA THR A 187 2.39 24.53 -5.56
C THR A 187 1.17 25.21 -4.96
N LEU A 188 1.29 26.48 -4.58
CA LEU A 188 0.17 27.28 -4.06
C LEU A 188 -0.88 27.57 -5.15
N CYS A 189 -0.46 27.90 -6.37
CA CYS A 189 -1.36 28.13 -7.50
C CYS A 189 -2.16 26.86 -7.86
N VAL A 190 -1.50 25.70 -7.90
CA VAL A 190 -2.15 24.41 -8.18
C VAL A 190 -3.13 24.04 -7.05
N SER A 191 -2.76 24.24 -5.77
CA SER A 191 -3.64 23.89 -4.65
C SER A 191 -4.90 24.76 -4.60
N GLN A 192 -4.81 26.01 -5.04
CA GLN A 192 -5.93 26.96 -5.10
C GLN A 192 -6.63 27.03 -6.46
N ARG A 193 -6.26 26.17 -7.43
CA ARG A 193 -6.83 26.09 -8.79
C ARG A 193 -6.75 27.39 -9.60
N GLN A 194 -5.60 28.05 -9.54
CA GLN A 194 -5.39 29.36 -10.15
C GLN A 194 -4.66 29.22 -11.46
N THR A 195 -5.43 28.78 -12.47
CA THR A 195 -4.93 28.31 -13.77
C THR A 195 -4.15 29.38 -14.55
N THR A 196 -4.55 30.64 -14.48
CA THR A 196 -3.84 31.76 -15.13
C THR A 196 -2.42 31.90 -14.59
N GLU A 197 -2.27 31.83 -13.26
CA GLU A 197 -0.95 31.92 -12.61
C GLU A 197 -0.06 30.71 -12.93
N VAL A 198 -0.66 29.53 -13.04
CA VAL A 198 0.06 28.32 -13.46
C VAL A 198 0.66 28.49 -14.85
N ILE A 199 -0.10 29.05 -15.79
CA ILE A 199 0.37 29.31 -17.16
C ILE A 199 1.51 30.33 -17.15
N ASP A 200 1.38 31.42 -16.39
CA ASP A 200 2.44 32.42 -16.27
C ASP A 200 3.74 31.83 -15.72
N VAL A 201 3.65 31.00 -14.67
CA VAL A 201 4.81 30.31 -14.10
C VAL A 201 5.38 29.28 -15.08
N TYR A 202 4.53 28.55 -15.82
CA TYR A 202 4.95 27.60 -16.84
C TYR A 202 5.80 28.26 -17.93
N GLU A 203 5.34 29.40 -18.47
CA GLU A 203 6.07 30.13 -19.50
C GLU A 203 7.43 30.66 -19.00
N ILE A 204 7.50 31.15 -17.76
CA ILE A 204 8.78 31.52 -17.14
C ILE A 204 9.71 30.31 -17.06
N MET A 205 9.19 29.18 -16.56
CA MET A 205 10.00 27.99 -16.34
C MET A 205 10.50 27.39 -17.66
N LYS A 206 9.64 27.36 -18.70
CA LYS A 206 9.97 26.91 -20.06
C LYS A 206 11.04 27.77 -20.72
N THR A 207 10.99 29.09 -20.49
CA THR A 207 11.98 30.03 -21.05
C THR A 207 13.34 29.93 -20.34
N ARG A 208 13.35 29.70 -19.02
CA ARG A 208 14.56 29.77 -18.20
C ARG A 208 15.27 28.44 -17.98
N TYR A 209 14.54 27.32 -18.00
CA TYR A 209 15.08 26.02 -17.63
C TYR A 209 14.84 25.00 -18.75
N ARG A 210 15.92 24.35 -19.19
CA ARG A 210 15.85 23.33 -20.25
C ARG A 210 15.20 22.02 -19.78
N THR A 211 15.44 21.65 -18.53
CA THR A 211 14.94 20.42 -17.90
C THR A 211 14.54 20.73 -16.48
N LEU A 212 13.43 20.16 -16.03
CA LEU A 212 12.92 20.33 -14.66
C LEU A 212 13.17 19.06 -13.85
N GLU A 213 13.10 19.19 -12.52
CA GLU A 213 13.10 18.02 -11.66
C GLU A 213 11.73 17.30 -11.72
N PRO A 214 11.64 16.01 -11.31
CA PRO A 214 10.39 15.24 -11.40
C PRO A 214 9.18 15.91 -10.75
N GLU A 215 9.39 16.60 -9.62
CA GLU A 215 8.33 17.31 -8.89
C GLU A 215 7.81 18.52 -9.67
N GLY A 216 8.70 19.30 -10.29
CA GLY A 216 8.33 20.43 -11.14
C GLY A 216 7.46 20.02 -12.32
N TYR A 217 7.86 18.97 -13.05
CA TYR A 217 7.03 18.40 -14.13
C TYR A 217 5.67 17.93 -13.62
N THR A 218 5.62 17.25 -12.47
CA THR A 218 4.37 16.75 -11.90
C THR A 218 3.41 17.87 -11.51
N LEU A 219 3.91 18.96 -10.93
CA LEU A 219 3.11 20.12 -10.57
C LEU A 219 2.58 20.86 -11.81
N LEU A 220 3.42 21.06 -12.83
CA LEU A 220 3.00 21.69 -14.08
C LEU A 220 1.92 20.88 -14.79
N ILE A 221 2.12 19.56 -14.92
CA ILE A 221 1.09 18.67 -15.48
C ILE A 221 -0.21 18.87 -14.72
N ARG A 222 -0.21 18.75 -13.39
CA ARG A 222 -1.42 18.85 -12.58
C ARG A 222 -2.10 20.22 -12.64
N GLY A 223 -1.33 21.29 -12.74
CA GLY A 223 -1.87 22.65 -12.84
C GLY A 223 -2.52 22.94 -14.20
N LEU A 224 -1.96 22.41 -15.28
CA LEU A 224 -2.41 22.71 -16.65
C LEU A 224 -3.63 21.90 -17.10
N ILE A 225 -4.01 20.82 -16.40
CA ILE A 225 -5.11 19.93 -16.84
C ILE A 225 -6.49 20.60 -16.93
N HIS A 226 -6.69 21.76 -16.28
CA HIS A 226 -7.94 22.53 -16.31
C HIS A 226 -7.88 23.74 -17.26
N SER A 227 -6.78 23.89 -18.01
CA SER A 227 -6.56 25.01 -18.91
C SER A 227 -6.83 24.65 -20.36
N ASP A 228 -7.05 25.66 -21.21
CA ASP A 228 -7.10 25.47 -22.66
C ASP A 228 -5.76 24.95 -23.24
N GLN A 229 -4.66 25.14 -22.49
CA GLN A 229 -3.32 24.62 -22.82
C GLN A 229 -3.08 23.20 -22.29
N TRP A 230 -4.11 22.44 -21.90
CA TRP A 230 -3.92 21.10 -21.33
C TRP A 230 -3.11 20.15 -22.22
N ARG A 231 -3.06 20.35 -23.55
CA ARG A 231 -2.23 19.52 -24.45
C ARG A 231 -0.73 19.63 -24.16
N GLU A 232 -0.28 20.74 -23.57
CA GLU A 232 1.11 20.87 -23.08
C GLU A 232 1.43 19.81 -22.02
N THR A 233 0.43 19.31 -21.27
CA THR A 233 0.64 18.23 -20.30
C THR A 233 1.13 16.94 -20.95
N LEU A 234 0.71 16.66 -22.19
CA LEU A 234 1.14 15.50 -22.96
C LEU A 234 2.59 15.67 -23.42
N ILE A 235 2.96 16.89 -23.85
CA ILE A 235 4.34 17.22 -24.20
C ILE A 235 5.25 17.02 -22.97
N LEU A 236 4.84 17.55 -21.81
CA LEU A 236 5.55 17.36 -20.56
C LEU A 236 5.66 15.87 -20.18
N LEU A 237 4.61 15.07 -20.39
CA LEU A 237 4.65 13.64 -20.16
C LEU A 237 5.67 12.93 -21.08
N GLU A 238 5.73 13.30 -22.35
CA GLU A 238 6.74 12.78 -23.30
C GLU A 238 8.16 13.19 -22.92
N GLU A 239 8.36 14.43 -22.47
CA GLU A 239 9.67 14.87 -21.96
C GLU A 239 10.09 14.07 -20.73
N ILE A 240 9.18 13.77 -19.80
CA ILE A 240 9.45 12.87 -18.68
C ILE A 240 9.88 11.51 -19.21
N LYS A 241 9.14 10.89 -20.14
CA LYS A 241 9.45 9.55 -20.70
C LYS A 241 10.86 9.47 -21.30
N LYS A 242 11.38 10.57 -21.86
CA LYS A 242 12.75 10.62 -22.43
C LYS A 242 13.84 10.57 -21.36
N VAL A 243 13.58 11.07 -20.15
CA VAL A 243 14.61 11.21 -19.10
C VAL A 243 14.39 10.28 -17.91
N MET A 244 13.16 9.84 -17.66
CA MET A 244 12.77 9.00 -16.52
C MET A 244 11.43 8.29 -16.74
N SER A 245 11.08 7.36 -15.85
CA SER A 245 9.76 6.72 -15.86
C SER A 245 8.67 7.65 -15.28
N PRO A 246 7.59 7.95 -16.02
CA PRO A 246 6.49 8.74 -15.48
C PRO A 246 5.84 8.05 -14.28
N SER A 247 5.40 8.85 -13.31
CA SER A 247 4.71 8.34 -12.12
C SER A 247 3.24 8.05 -12.40
N LYS A 248 2.61 7.26 -11.52
CA LYS A 248 1.16 7.06 -11.53
C LYS A 248 0.34 8.35 -11.42
N LYS A 249 0.92 9.42 -10.84
CA LYS A 249 0.27 10.74 -10.78
C LYS A 249 0.34 11.45 -12.15
N ASN A 250 1.48 11.38 -12.85
CA ASN A 250 1.63 12.02 -14.16
C ASN A 250 0.63 11.45 -15.18
N TYR A 251 0.55 10.12 -15.31
CA TYR A 251 -0.47 9.48 -16.14
C TYR A 251 -1.88 9.83 -15.68
N GLY A 252 -2.16 9.70 -14.38
CA GLY A 252 -3.49 9.97 -13.83
C GLY A 252 -3.98 11.40 -14.08
N ASP A 253 -3.12 12.40 -13.97
CA ASP A 253 -3.47 13.78 -14.24
C ASP A 253 -3.66 14.03 -15.76
N CYS A 254 -2.80 13.48 -16.64
CA CYS A 254 -3.01 13.58 -18.09
C CYS A 254 -4.31 12.91 -18.55
N ILE A 255 -4.64 11.74 -17.99
CA ILE A 255 -5.90 11.03 -18.25
C ILE A 255 -7.09 11.89 -17.82
N LYS A 256 -7.06 12.49 -16.62
CA LYS A 256 -8.10 13.42 -16.17
C LYS A 256 -8.21 14.64 -17.09
N GLY A 257 -7.08 15.22 -17.50
CA GLY A 257 -7.05 16.34 -18.45
C GLY A 257 -7.74 15.98 -19.77
N ALA A 258 -7.44 14.82 -20.34
CA ALA A 258 -8.11 14.34 -21.55
C ALA A 258 -9.62 14.15 -21.36
N LEU A 259 -10.05 13.56 -20.22
CA LEU A 259 -11.47 13.39 -19.91
C LEU A 259 -12.21 14.72 -19.72
N LEU A 260 -11.61 15.69 -19.04
CA LEU A 260 -12.17 17.05 -18.86
C LEU A 260 -12.44 17.74 -20.20
N HIS A 261 -11.62 17.44 -21.21
CA HIS A 261 -11.72 17.99 -22.56
C HIS A 261 -12.40 17.04 -23.56
N GLN A 262 -13.12 16.02 -23.07
CA GLN A 262 -13.91 15.08 -23.88
C GLN A 262 -13.09 14.19 -24.85
N GLU A 263 -11.77 14.08 -24.65
CA GLU A 263 -10.84 13.27 -25.46
C GLU A 263 -10.75 11.83 -24.93
N VAL A 264 -11.88 11.12 -24.95
CA VAL A 264 -12.05 9.82 -24.27
C VAL A 264 -11.12 8.73 -24.82
N ASN A 265 -10.88 8.71 -26.13
CA ASN A 265 -9.98 7.73 -26.75
C ASN A 265 -8.53 7.95 -26.34
N LEU A 266 -8.09 9.21 -26.26
CA LEU A 266 -6.77 9.54 -25.75
C LEU A 266 -6.62 9.13 -24.28
N ALA A 267 -7.61 9.45 -23.44
CA ALA A 267 -7.61 9.04 -22.03
C ALA A 267 -7.48 7.52 -21.88
N TRP A 268 -8.19 6.74 -22.71
CA TRP A 268 -8.11 5.29 -22.71
C TRP A 268 -6.74 4.78 -23.18
N ASN A 269 -6.17 5.38 -24.23
CA ASN A 269 -4.86 4.98 -24.73
C ASN A 269 -3.76 5.24 -23.69
N LEU A 270 -3.81 6.39 -22.99
CA LEU A 270 -2.90 6.69 -21.88
C LEU A 270 -3.06 5.69 -20.72
N TYR A 271 -4.29 5.27 -20.44
CA TYR A 271 -4.56 4.23 -19.44
C TYR A 271 -3.95 2.87 -19.84
N LEU A 272 -4.11 2.44 -21.09
CA LEU A 272 -3.51 1.20 -21.58
C LEU A 272 -1.98 1.27 -21.59
N GLU A 273 -1.40 2.41 -22.00
CA GLU A 273 0.04 2.65 -21.94
C GLU A 273 0.56 2.54 -20.49
N MET A 274 -0.14 3.17 -19.55
CA MET A 274 0.16 3.09 -18.12
C MET A 274 0.20 1.63 -17.61
N LEU A 275 -0.79 0.81 -18.00
CA LEU A 275 -0.84 -0.61 -17.64
C LEU A 275 0.28 -1.43 -18.31
N ASN A 276 0.60 -1.15 -19.57
CA ASN A 276 1.70 -1.82 -20.29
C ASN A 276 3.07 -1.59 -19.61
N HIS A 277 3.25 -0.41 -19.00
CA HIS A 277 4.41 -0.11 -18.17
C HIS A 277 4.35 -0.69 -16.75
N ARG A 278 3.35 -1.55 -16.45
CA ARG A 278 3.11 -2.15 -15.13
C ARG A 278 2.90 -1.12 -14.01
N ILE A 279 2.38 0.06 -14.37
CA ILE A 279 2.08 1.11 -13.40
C ILE A 279 0.62 0.95 -12.96
N ILE A 280 0.42 0.65 -11.68
CA ILE A 280 -0.92 0.49 -11.10
C ILE A 280 -1.58 1.88 -10.98
N PRO A 281 -2.77 2.10 -11.59
CA PRO A 281 -3.50 3.36 -11.48
C PRO A 281 -3.88 3.68 -10.04
N ASN A 282 -3.88 4.97 -9.70
CA ASN A 282 -4.41 5.43 -8.42
C ASN A 282 -5.94 5.48 -8.46
N TRP A 283 -6.57 5.52 -7.28
CA TRP A 283 -8.03 5.57 -7.17
C TRP A 283 -8.65 6.76 -7.90
N GLU A 284 -8.00 7.92 -7.87
CA GLU A 284 -8.47 9.12 -8.56
C GLU A 284 -8.52 8.95 -10.09
N THR A 285 -7.63 8.15 -10.67
CA THR A 285 -7.59 7.87 -12.12
C THR A 285 -8.78 7.00 -12.52
N PHE A 286 -9.03 5.93 -11.76
CA PHE A 286 -10.22 5.10 -11.99
C PHE A 286 -11.50 5.90 -11.80
N GLN A 287 -11.59 6.66 -10.70
CA GLN A 287 -12.75 7.46 -10.38
C GLN A 287 -13.07 8.48 -11.50
N ALA A 288 -12.05 9.11 -12.11
CA ALA A 288 -12.24 10.06 -13.19
C ALA A 288 -13.01 9.48 -14.39
N PHE A 289 -12.75 8.22 -14.77
CA PHE A 289 -13.48 7.57 -15.87
C PHE A 289 -14.97 7.40 -15.57
N PHE A 290 -15.31 6.99 -14.35
CA PHE A 290 -16.71 6.80 -13.93
C PHE A 290 -17.41 8.15 -13.72
N ASP A 291 -16.72 9.13 -13.14
CA ASP A 291 -17.23 10.49 -12.96
C ASP A 291 -17.47 11.21 -14.29
N PHE A 292 -16.66 10.97 -15.30
CA PHE A 292 -16.90 11.45 -16.66
C PHE A 292 -18.15 10.77 -17.27
N ALA A 293 -18.26 9.46 -17.11
CA ALA A 293 -19.28 8.67 -17.77
C ALA A 293 -20.72 8.90 -17.26
N LYS A 294 -20.90 9.35 -16.01
CA LYS A 294 -22.24 9.56 -15.40
C LYS A 294 -23.11 10.62 -16.10
N GLY A 295 -22.53 11.42 -17.00
CA GLY A 295 -23.22 12.44 -17.79
C GLY A 295 -23.38 12.11 -19.28
N VAL A 296 -22.89 10.96 -19.75
CA VAL A 296 -22.81 10.63 -21.19
C VAL A 296 -23.90 9.63 -21.55
N LYS A 297 -24.88 10.03 -22.38
CA LYS A 297 -25.92 9.13 -22.93
C LYS A 297 -25.33 8.24 -24.03
N ASN A 298 -25.81 7.00 -24.14
CA ASN A 298 -25.40 6.00 -25.13
C ASN A 298 -23.88 5.81 -25.18
N ASN A 299 -23.28 5.61 -24.02
CA ASN A 299 -21.84 5.66 -23.86
C ASN A 299 -21.14 4.45 -24.51
N PRO A 300 -20.42 4.59 -25.65
CA PRO A 300 -19.64 3.50 -26.23
C PRO A 300 -18.49 3.04 -25.31
N PHE A 301 -18.21 3.83 -24.26
CA PHE A 301 -17.23 3.55 -23.21
C PHE A 301 -17.75 2.63 -22.11
N GLU A 302 -19.04 2.24 -22.10
CA GLU A 302 -19.60 1.33 -21.06
C GLU A 302 -18.74 0.06 -20.92
N ARG A 303 -18.38 -0.56 -22.05
CA ARG A 303 -17.55 -1.78 -22.04
C ARG A 303 -16.19 -1.55 -21.37
N ARG A 304 -15.56 -0.39 -21.62
CA ARG A 304 -14.26 -0.03 -21.03
C ARG A 304 -14.36 0.19 -19.51
N LEU A 305 -15.49 0.70 -19.01
CA LEU A 305 -15.73 0.82 -17.56
C LEU A 305 -15.92 -0.55 -16.90
N LEU A 306 -16.62 -1.46 -17.58
CA LEU A 306 -16.72 -2.85 -17.13
C LEU A 306 -15.35 -3.54 -17.13
N ASP A 307 -14.51 -3.27 -18.13
CA ASP A 307 -13.13 -3.76 -18.17
C ASP A 307 -12.30 -3.25 -16.97
N ILE A 308 -12.51 -2.01 -16.51
CA ILE A 308 -11.91 -1.53 -15.26
C ILE A 308 -12.38 -2.36 -14.07
N LEU A 309 -13.67 -2.66 -13.94
CA LEU A 309 -14.17 -3.49 -12.83
C LEU A 309 -13.59 -4.91 -12.87
N LEU A 310 -13.40 -5.46 -14.07
CA LEU A 310 -12.71 -6.75 -14.28
C LEU A 310 -11.23 -6.67 -13.93
N TYR A 311 -10.55 -5.58 -14.29
CA TYR A 311 -9.17 -5.32 -13.87
C TYR A 311 -9.06 -5.31 -12.34
N LEU A 312 -9.96 -4.60 -11.65
CA LEU A 312 -9.99 -4.55 -10.18
C LEU A 312 -10.24 -5.95 -9.57
N LYS A 313 -11.17 -6.71 -10.15
CA LYS A 313 -11.46 -8.10 -9.76
C LYS A 313 -10.22 -8.99 -9.88
N HIS A 314 -9.54 -8.98 -11.03
CA HIS A 314 -8.39 -9.83 -11.29
C HIS A 314 -7.20 -9.48 -10.40
N ASN A 315 -7.04 -8.20 -10.05
CA ASN A 315 -5.97 -7.71 -9.18
C ASN A 315 -6.35 -7.66 -7.69
N GLN A 316 -7.54 -8.15 -7.30
CA GLN A 316 -8.05 -8.09 -5.91
C GLN A 316 -7.96 -6.69 -5.30
N MET A 317 -8.26 -5.69 -6.14
CA MET A 317 -8.28 -4.29 -5.77
C MET A 317 -9.71 -3.90 -5.36
N TYR A 318 -9.83 -3.22 -4.23
CA TYR A 318 -11.11 -2.79 -3.69
C TYR A 318 -11.18 -1.25 -3.73
N PRO A 319 -12.24 -0.66 -4.32
CA PRO A 319 -12.40 0.78 -4.38
C PRO A 319 -12.35 1.43 -3.00
N THR A 320 -11.94 2.69 -2.95
CA THR A 320 -12.28 3.55 -1.82
C THR A 320 -13.77 3.90 -1.86
N GLU A 321 -14.34 4.26 -0.73
CA GLU A 321 -15.74 4.69 -0.63
C GLU A 321 -16.14 5.79 -1.64
N PRO A 322 -15.36 6.87 -1.88
CA PRO A 322 -15.69 7.87 -2.89
C PRO A 322 -15.75 7.27 -4.30
N PHE A 323 -14.81 6.37 -4.62
CA PHE A 323 -14.81 5.70 -5.91
C PHE A 323 -15.99 4.72 -6.03
N ALA A 324 -16.36 4.00 -4.97
CA ALA A 324 -17.56 3.16 -4.94
C ALA A 324 -18.84 4.00 -5.19
N GLN A 325 -18.92 5.22 -4.66
CA GLN A 325 -20.03 6.14 -4.96
C GLN A 325 -20.04 6.61 -6.41
N SER A 326 -18.87 6.89 -7.03
CA SER A 326 -18.81 7.19 -8.48
C SER A 326 -19.23 6.00 -9.33
N ILE A 327 -18.86 4.77 -8.96
CA ILE A 327 -19.34 3.55 -9.62
C ILE A 327 -20.87 3.44 -9.50
N LYS A 328 -21.41 3.63 -8.29
CA LYS A 328 -22.87 3.63 -8.04
C LYS A 328 -23.58 4.64 -8.95
N ALA A 329 -23.14 5.89 -8.91
CA ALA A 329 -23.74 6.97 -9.69
C ALA A 329 -23.69 6.70 -11.20
N TRP A 330 -22.59 6.12 -11.69
CA TRP A 330 -22.49 5.72 -13.08
C TRP A 330 -23.50 4.64 -13.45
N PHE A 331 -23.59 3.54 -12.68
CA PHE A 331 -24.58 2.49 -12.97
C PHE A 331 -26.02 3.03 -12.98
N GLU A 332 -26.38 3.85 -11.98
CA GLU A 332 -27.70 4.47 -11.87
C GLU A 332 -27.99 5.49 -12.99
N SER A 333 -26.95 6.02 -13.64
CA SER A 333 -27.12 6.94 -14.79
C SER A 333 -27.49 6.23 -16.10
N ILE A 334 -27.40 4.90 -16.19
CA ILE A 334 -27.69 4.13 -17.41
C ILE A 334 -29.21 4.01 -17.58
N PRO A 335 -29.85 4.78 -18.49
CA PRO A 335 -31.31 4.94 -18.49
C PRO A 335 -32.05 3.65 -18.87
N GLU A 336 -31.46 2.85 -19.76
CA GLU A 336 -32.07 1.64 -20.30
C GLU A 336 -32.15 0.49 -19.29
N LYS A 337 -31.24 0.46 -18.30
CA LYS A 337 -31.03 -0.71 -17.44
C LYS A 337 -31.60 -0.55 -16.02
N LYS A 338 -32.11 0.64 -15.66
CA LYS A 338 -32.73 0.95 -14.36
C LYS A 338 -31.98 0.34 -13.17
N TRP A 339 -30.66 0.57 -13.10
CA TRP A 339 -29.86 0.07 -11.99
C TRP A 339 -30.24 0.77 -10.68
N LYS A 340 -30.23 0.03 -9.58
CA LYS A 340 -30.31 0.55 -8.21
C LYS A 340 -29.07 0.10 -7.43
N GLY A 341 -28.36 1.06 -6.83
CA GLY A 341 -27.21 0.81 -5.96
C GLY A 341 -27.54 1.00 -4.49
N GLU A 342 -27.07 0.10 -3.63
CA GLU A 342 -27.24 0.18 -2.18
C GLU A 342 -25.93 -0.23 -1.47
N SER A 343 -25.54 0.53 -0.45
CA SER A 343 -24.44 0.14 0.45
C SER A 343 -24.95 -0.91 1.43
N VAL A 344 -24.28 -2.05 1.50
CA VAL A 344 -24.75 -3.23 2.24
C VAL A 344 -23.63 -3.90 3.03
N THR A 345 -24.05 -4.82 3.89
CA THR A 345 -23.19 -5.82 4.54
C THR A 345 -23.67 -7.21 4.15
N ILE A 346 -22.77 -8.18 4.14
CA ILE A 346 -23.11 -9.56 3.78
C ILE A 346 -23.33 -10.38 5.04
N HIS A 347 -24.44 -11.12 5.09
CA HIS A 347 -24.70 -12.05 6.19
C HIS A 347 -23.62 -13.12 6.27
N LYS A 348 -23.41 -13.72 7.45
CA LYS A 348 -22.45 -14.83 7.63
C LYS A 348 -22.71 -16.02 6.72
N SER A 349 -23.96 -16.20 6.26
CA SER A 349 -24.37 -17.22 5.28
C SER A 349 -23.93 -16.90 3.84
N GLY A 350 -23.39 -15.71 3.57
CA GLY A 350 -23.03 -15.25 2.22
C GLY A 350 -24.16 -14.58 1.44
N HIS A 351 -25.32 -14.33 2.07
CA HIS A 351 -26.43 -13.64 1.42
C HIS A 351 -26.30 -12.12 1.55
N CYS A 352 -26.48 -11.41 0.44
CA CYS A 352 -26.52 -9.96 0.41
C CYS A 352 -27.77 -9.42 1.14
N SER A 353 -27.59 -8.48 2.07
CA SER A 353 -28.71 -7.95 2.87
C SER A 353 -29.73 -7.13 2.08
N ALA A 354 -29.39 -6.65 0.87
CA ALA A 354 -30.33 -5.90 0.03
C ALA A 354 -31.04 -6.74 -1.02
N CYS A 355 -30.31 -7.58 -1.77
CA CYS A 355 -30.88 -8.34 -2.90
C CYS A 355 -31.14 -9.81 -2.59
N GLY A 356 -30.72 -10.30 -1.42
CA GLY A 356 -30.86 -11.71 -1.02
C GLY A 356 -29.98 -12.69 -1.80
N ARG A 357 -29.23 -12.26 -2.82
CA ARG A 357 -28.39 -13.16 -3.61
C ARG A 357 -27.24 -13.71 -2.79
N MET A 358 -26.93 -14.98 -3.03
CA MET A 358 -25.78 -15.67 -2.45
C MET A 358 -24.52 -15.27 -3.23
N LEU A 359 -23.52 -14.77 -2.52
CA LEU A 359 -22.22 -14.46 -3.11
C LEU A 359 -21.45 -15.73 -3.49
N LYS A 360 -20.48 -15.57 -4.40
CA LYS A 360 -19.58 -16.65 -4.82
C LYS A 360 -18.94 -17.31 -3.60
N SER A 361 -18.94 -18.64 -3.57
CA SER A 361 -18.34 -19.39 -2.47
C SER A 361 -16.83 -19.15 -2.39
N ILE A 362 -16.33 -19.12 -1.16
CA ILE A 362 -14.89 -19.12 -0.89
C ILE A 362 -14.23 -20.45 -1.27
N HIS A 363 -15.02 -21.54 -1.24
CA HIS A 363 -14.56 -22.87 -1.54
C HIS A 363 -14.28 -23.00 -3.04
N LEU A 364 -13.17 -23.67 -3.35
CA LEU A 364 -12.76 -23.95 -4.71
C LEU A 364 -13.55 -25.15 -5.21
N ASN A 365 -13.92 -25.14 -6.49
CA ASN A 365 -14.41 -26.37 -7.12
C ASN A 365 -13.25 -27.35 -7.35
N SER A 366 -13.56 -28.60 -7.72
CA SER A 366 -12.55 -29.66 -7.87
C SER A 366 -11.47 -29.32 -8.90
N GLU A 367 -11.85 -28.69 -10.02
CA GLU A 367 -10.91 -28.29 -11.08
C GLU A 367 -9.99 -27.13 -10.64
N GLU A 368 -10.57 -26.11 -10.01
CA GLU A 368 -9.85 -24.98 -9.43
C GLU A 368 -8.85 -25.45 -8.37
N TYR A 369 -9.26 -26.39 -7.52
CA TYR A 369 -8.43 -26.96 -6.47
C TYR A 369 -7.27 -27.78 -7.03
N GLU A 370 -7.55 -28.69 -7.97
CA GLU A 370 -6.51 -29.53 -8.59
C GLU A 370 -5.50 -28.68 -9.37
N PHE A 371 -5.96 -27.66 -10.10
CA PHE A 371 -5.08 -26.70 -10.76
C PHE A 371 -4.16 -25.98 -9.77
N LEU A 372 -4.72 -25.47 -8.66
CA LEU A 372 -3.93 -24.81 -7.62
C LEU A 372 -2.92 -25.77 -6.98
N LYS A 373 -3.37 -26.98 -6.62
CA LYS A 373 -2.56 -28.02 -6.01
C LYS A 373 -1.36 -28.36 -6.89
N GLN A 374 -1.57 -28.65 -8.17
CA GLN A 374 -0.47 -29.00 -9.08
C GLN A 374 0.57 -27.90 -9.19
N ARG A 375 0.14 -26.64 -9.28
CA ARG A 375 1.04 -25.49 -9.38
C ARG A 375 1.86 -25.28 -8.11
N VAL A 376 1.19 -25.20 -6.96
CA VAL A 376 1.86 -24.95 -5.69
C VAL A 376 2.77 -26.10 -5.30
N LEU A 377 2.33 -27.35 -5.48
CA LEU A 377 3.15 -28.52 -5.15
C LEU A 377 4.39 -28.62 -6.06
N LYS A 378 4.26 -28.28 -7.35
CA LYS A 378 5.41 -28.22 -8.25
C LYS A 378 6.43 -27.19 -7.75
N ASP A 379 6.01 -25.98 -7.43
CA ASP A 379 6.90 -24.92 -6.96
C ASP A 379 7.59 -25.27 -5.62
N VAL A 380 6.87 -25.97 -4.73
CA VAL A 380 7.40 -26.48 -3.45
C VAL A 380 8.44 -27.58 -3.67
N LEU A 381 8.16 -28.54 -4.57
CA LEU A 381 9.04 -29.69 -4.83
C LEU A 381 10.28 -29.33 -5.65
N ASP A 382 10.16 -28.42 -6.60
CA ASP A 382 11.26 -27.96 -7.46
C ASP A 382 12.25 -27.06 -6.70
N GLY A 383 11.95 -26.73 -5.44
CA GLY A 383 12.85 -25.98 -4.57
C GLY A 383 13.10 -24.56 -5.07
N GLY A 384 12.05 -23.89 -5.55
CA GLY A 384 12.12 -22.48 -5.98
C GLY A 384 12.84 -21.61 -4.94
N ASP A 385 13.39 -20.46 -5.33
CA ASP A 385 14.36 -19.68 -4.54
C ASP A 385 14.01 -19.47 -3.05
N GLN A 386 12.71 -19.42 -2.74
CA GLN A 386 12.14 -19.33 -1.40
C GLN A 386 12.29 -20.58 -0.50
N TYR A 387 12.55 -21.76 -1.06
CA TYR A 387 12.64 -23.05 -0.35
C TYR A 387 14.06 -23.61 -0.23
N ARG A 388 15.05 -22.88 -0.74
CA ARG A 388 16.46 -23.33 -0.82
C ARG A 388 17.10 -23.75 0.51
N LYS A 389 16.51 -23.39 1.66
CA LYS A 389 17.02 -23.78 2.98
C LYS A 389 16.61 -25.19 3.41
N THR A 390 15.64 -25.81 2.74
CA THR A 390 15.20 -27.17 3.04
C THR A 390 15.95 -28.17 2.16
N THR A 391 16.52 -29.23 2.76
CA THR A 391 17.28 -30.22 1.98
C THR A 391 16.35 -31.15 1.18
N PRO A 392 16.70 -31.56 -0.05
CA PRO A 392 15.89 -32.51 -0.82
C PRO A 392 15.65 -33.84 -0.09
N LYS A 393 16.61 -34.29 0.72
CA LYS A 393 16.48 -35.48 1.58
C LYS A 393 15.33 -35.31 2.59
N GLU A 394 15.22 -34.13 3.19
CA GLU A 394 14.16 -33.85 4.15
C GLU A 394 12.80 -33.71 3.48
N ILE A 395 12.73 -33.07 2.30
CA ILE A 395 11.51 -33.02 1.48
C ILE A 395 11.02 -34.44 1.18
N ASN A 396 11.89 -35.33 0.70
CA ASN A 396 11.52 -36.71 0.41
C ASN A 396 11.07 -37.48 1.67
N ARG A 397 11.75 -37.28 2.80
CA ARG A 397 11.33 -37.84 4.09
C ARG A 397 9.91 -37.40 4.46
N PHE A 398 9.60 -36.13 4.27
CA PHE A 398 8.28 -35.57 4.55
C PHE A 398 7.21 -36.10 3.58
N VAL A 399 7.49 -36.10 2.27
CA VAL A 399 6.58 -36.60 1.24
C VAL A 399 6.21 -38.07 1.50
N ASN A 400 7.20 -38.91 1.83
CA ASN A 400 6.96 -40.32 2.15
C ASN A 400 6.11 -40.48 3.41
N PHE A 401 6.35 -39.66 4.44
CA PHE A 401 5.54 -39.62 5.64
C PHE A 401 4.08 -39.27 5.32
N ILE A 402 3.83 -38.20 4.57
CA ILE A 402 2.46 -37.77 4.20
C ILE A 402 1.74 -38.84 3.37
N LYS A 403 2.43 -39.49 2.41
CA LYS A 403 1.85 -40.57 1.60
C LYS A 403 1.49 -41.81 2.41
N SER A 404 2.13 -42.03 3.56
CA SER A 404 1.84 -43.16 4.45
C SER A 404 0.69 -42.87 5.43
N CYS A 405 0.21 -41.63 5.51
CA CYS A 405 -0.84 -41.22 6.41
C CYS A 405 -2.19 -41.07 5.68
N PRO A 406 -3.33 -41.20 6.40
CA PRO A 406 -4.62 -40.78 5.85
C PRO A 406 -4.64 -39.26 5.64
N PRO A 407 -5.57 -38.74 4.82
CA PRO A 407 -5.82 -37.30 4.71
C PRO A 407 -6.09 -36.67 6.07
N PHE A 408 -5.51 -35.49 6.30
CA PHE A 408 -5.71 -34.73 7.54
C PHE A 408 -6.85 -33.73 7.39
N ASP A 409 -7.58 -33.50 8.48
CA ASP A 409 -8.57 -32.42 8.56
C ASP A 409 -7.90 -31.08 8.88
N ILE A 410 -6.87 -31.09 9.74
CA ILE A 410 -6.16 -29.89 10.18
C ILE A 410 -4.65 -30.11 10.23
N VAL A 411 -3.90 -29.23 9.56
CA VAL A 411 -2.43 -29.14 9.67
C VAL A 411 -2.04 -27.94 10.54
N ILE A 412 -1.23 -28.16 11.57
CA ILE A 412 -0.84 -27.16 12.56
C ILE A 412 0.65 -26.84 12.42
N ASP A 413 0.97 -25.57 12.22
CA ASP A 413 2.33 -25.05 12.33
C ASP A 413 2.67 -24.79 13.79
N GLY A 414 3.20 -25.80 14.47
CA GLY A 414 3.37 -25.85 15.92
C GLY A 414 4.27 -24.73 16.47
N LEU A 415 5.30 -24.33 15.73
CA LEU A 415 6.22 -23.29 16.19
C LEU A 415 5.62 -21.89 16.01
N ASN A 416 4.94 -21.61 14.90
CA ASN A 416 4.37 -20.26 14.70
C ASN A 416 3.16 -19.98 15.59
N ILE A 417 2.34 -20.98 15.90
CA ILE A 417 1.17 -20.77 16.79
C ILE A 417 1.60 -20.44 18.22
N THR A 418 2.68 -21.03 18.71
CA THR A 418 3.12 -20.83 20.11
C THR A 418 3.72 -19.43 20.32
N LYS A 419 4.34 -18.86 19.28
CA LYS A 419 4.80 -17.45 19.28
C LYS A 419 3.67 -16.43 19.39
N MET A 420 2.40 -16.82 19.24
CA MET A 420 1.26 -15.91 19.44
C MET A 420 1.05 -15.54 20.90
N PHE A 421 1.51 -16.39 21.83
CA PHE A 421 1.26 -16.24 23.26
C PHE A 421 2.58 -16.28 24.06
N PRO A 422 3.48 -15.29 23.90
CA PRO A 422 4.84 -15.36 24.43
C PRO A 422 4.93 -15.42 25.96
N LYS A 423 3.86 -15.04 26.66
CA LYS A 423 3.78 -15.11 28.13
C LYS A 423 3.48 -16.53 28.65
N ILE A 424 3.08 -17.43 27.77
CA ILE A 424 2.68 -18.80 28.11
C ILE A 424 3.74 -19.74 27.55
N ARG A 425 4.00 -20.83 28.27
CA ARG A 425 4.94 -21.86 27.83
C ARG A 425 4.48 -22.46 26.50
N GLU A 426 5.38 -22.55 25.53
CA GLU A 426 5.06 -23.01 24.18
C GLU A 426 4.52 -24.43 24.13
N SER A 427 5.16 -25.40 24.81
CA SER A 427 4.64 -26.77 24.83
C SER A 427 3.24 -26.86 25.43
N ARG A 428 2.89 -25.97 26.38
CA ARG A 428 1.55 -25.93 26.97
C ARG A 428 0.53 -25.36 25.99
N THR A 429 0.86 -24.28 25.30
CA THR A 429 -0.01 -23.70 24.27
C THR A 429 -0.29 -24.70 23.16
N LEU A 430 0.75 -25.39 22.66
CA LEU A 430 0.58 -26.42 21.63
C LEU A 430 -0.32 -27.56 22.12
N LEU A 431 -0.11 -28.03 23.35
CA LEU A 431 -0.93 -29.06 23.97
C LEU A 431 -2.41 -28.66 24.08
N ASP A 432 -2.68 -27.44 24.56
CA ASP A 432 -4.05 -26.92 24.68
C ASP A 432 -4.74 -26.86 23.30
N VAL A 433 -4.02 -26.40 22.26
CA VAL A 433 -4.53 -26.33 20.88
C VAL A 433 -4.85 -27.72 20.33
N VAL A 434 -3.89 -28.64 20.39
CA VAL A 434 -4.06 -30.00 19.86
C VAL A 434 -5.18 -30.71 20.61
N SER A 435 -5.18 -30.66 21.94
CA SER A 435 -6.22 -31.31 22.76
C SER A 435 -7.63 -30.80 22.45
N GLN A 436 -7.81 -29.50 22.20
CA GLN A 436 -9.12 -28.98 21.86
C GLN A 436 -9.59 -29.42 20.46
N ILE A 437 -8.68 -29.49 19.50
CA ILE A 437 -9.01 -29.87 18.13
C ILE A 437 -9.31 -31.37 18.05
N THR A 438 -8.48 -32.21 18.68
CA THR A 438 -8.64 -33.67 18.64
C THR A 438 -9.89 -34.17 19.38
N LYS A 439 -10.40 -33.40 20.37
CA LYS A 439 -11.71 -33.65 21.01
C LYS A 439 -12.89 -33.65 20.03
N GLN A 440 -12.72 -33.10 18.82
CA GLN A 440 -13.74 -33.09 17.77
C GLN A 440 -13.61 -34.29 16.82
N ASN A 441 -12.81 -35.30 17.16
CA ASN A 441 -12.51 -36.47 16.33
C ASN A 441 -11.90 -36.13 14.95
N LEU A 442 -11.17 -35.03 14.86
CA LEU A 442 -10.49 -34.60 13.64
C LEU A 442 -9.09 -35.23 13.51
N GLN A 443 -8.70 -35.56 12.29
CA GLN A 443 -7.34 -35.99 11.96
C GLN A 443 -6.40 -34.79 11.94
N VAL A 444 -5.42 -34.78 12.85
CA VAL A 444 -4.52 -33.64 13.06
C VAL A 444 -3.07 -34.02 12.75
N LEU A 445 -2.41 -33.17 11.96
CA LEU A 445 -0.97 -33.17 11.76
C LEU A 445 -0.33 -31.94 12.43
N VAL A 446 0.68 -32.16 13.26
CA VAL A 446 1.50 -31.11 13.86
C VAL A 446 2.87 -31.09 13.17
N LEU A 447 3.19 -29.96 12.55
CA LEU A 447 4.52 -29.66 12.03
C LEU A 447 5.32 -28.95 13.11
N GLY A 448 6.49 -29.48 13.42
CA GLY A 448 7.36 -28.95 14.45
C GLY A 448 8.83 -29.01 14.05
N ARG A 449 9.69 -28.64 14.99
CA ARG A 449 11.15 -28.65 14.84
C ARG A 449 11.79 -29.59 15.86
N LYS A 450 12.91 -30.21 15.49
CA LYS A 450 13.63 -31.14 16.37
C LYS A 450 13.94 -30.57 17.76
N HIS A 451 14.23 -29.26 17.87
CA HIS A 451 14.50 -28.64 19.17
C HIS A 451 13.32 -28.71 20.16
N MET A 452 12.08 -28.87 19.68
CA MET A 452 10.90 -29.03 20.53
C MET A 452 10.94 -30.32 21.35
N LEU A 453 11.75 -31.31 20.95
CA LEU A 453 11.87 -32.60 21.63
C LEU A 453 13.00 -32.64 22.67
N ASN A 454 13.89 -31.65 22.67
CA ASN A 454 15.13 -31.69 23.46
C ASN A 454 14.93 -31.54 24.98
N GLY A 455 13.72 -31.18 25.42
CA GLY A 455 13.39 -30.99 26.84
C GLY A 455 14.01 -29.72 27.41
N SER A 456 13.29 -28.60 27.25
CA SER A 456 13.69 -27.29 27.80
C SER A 456 12.59 -26.73 28.72
N SER A 457 12.87 -25.64 29.43
CA SER A 457 11.85 -24.94 30.22
C SER A 457 10.63 -24.54 29.40
N ARG A 458 10.83 -24.23 28.11
CA ARG A 458 9.81 -23.84 27.13
C ARG A 458 9.13 -25.02 26.44
N TRP A 459 9.86 -26.14 26.31
CA TRP A 459 9.40 -27.37 25.64
C TRP A 459 9.53 -28.58 26.57
N GLN A 460 8.49 -28.85 27.36
CA GLN A 460 8.47 -29.96 28.30
C GLN A 460 8.25 -31.30 27.60
N LYS A 461 9.07 -32.31 27.94
CA LYS A 461 8.99 -33.65 27.33
C LYS A 461 7.63 -34.31 27.54
N ASN A 462 7.06 -34.21 28.75
CA ASN A 462 5.78 -34.83 29.07
C ASN A 462 4.62 -34.22 28.26
N GLU A 463 4.65 -32.90 28.04
CA GLU A 463 3.63 -32.21 27.23
C GLU A 463 3.77 -32.56 25.75
N MET A 464 4.99 -32.62 25.23
CA MET A 464 5.24 -33.02 23.84
C MET A 464 4.90 -34.48 23.59
N ALA A 465 5.18 -35.38 24.53
CA ALA A 465 4.75 -36.77 24.45
C ALA A 465 3.22 -36.89 24.40
N ALA A 466 2.50 -36.09 25.19
CA ALA A 466 1.05 -36.02 25.12
C ALA A 466 0.55 -35.52 23.76
N VAL A 467 1.20 -34.52 23.16
CA VAL A 467 0.90 -34.06 21.80
C VAL A 467 1.09 -35.18 20.78
N GLN A 468 2.21 -35.91 20.84
CA GLN A 468 2.51 -37.03 19.93
C GLN A 468 1.53 -38.20 20.06
N ASN A 469 0.96 -38.41 21.25
CA ASN A 469 -0.06 -39.44 21.47
C ASN A 469 -1.45 -39.05 20.92
N MET A 470 -1.70 -37.75 20.72
CA MET A 470 -3.00 -37.24 20.27
C MET A 470 -3.05 -36.90 18.78
N ALA A 471 -1.91 -36.64 18.14
CA ALA A 471 -1.84 -36.18 16.76
C ALA A 471 -0.61 -36.74 16.04
N TYR A 472 -0.70 -36.85 14.71
CA TYR A 472 0.46 -37.13 13.88
C TYR A 472 1.44 -35.98 13.98
N CYS A 473 2.73 -36.26 14.13
CA CYS A 473 3.74 -35.23 14.32
C CYS A 473 4.91 -35.45 13.36
N PHE A 474 5.30 -34.39 12.63
CA PHE A 474 6.52 -34.37 11.84
C PHE A 474 7.46 -33.27 12.35
N PHE A 475 8.68 -33.67 12.76
CA PHE A 475 9.69 -32.75 13.27
C PHE A 475 10.80 -32.53 12.23
N ALA A 476 10.77 -31.36 11.61
CA ALA A 476 11.76 -30.89 10.65
C ALA A 476 13.05 -30.40 11.34
N ASP A 477 14.13 -30.32 10.57
CA ASP A 477 15.38 -29.70 10.98
C ASP A 477 15.16 -28.21 11.33
N ASN A 478 15.96 -27.68 12.25
CA ASN A 478 15.76 -26.31 12.78
C ASN A 478 16.06 -25.19 11.76
N ILE A 479 16.63 -25.54 10.59
CA ILE A 479 17.02 -24.58 9.54
C ILE A 479 16.04 -24.52 8.36
N SER A 480 15.16 -25.52 8.24
CA SER A 480 14.24 -25.68 7.12
C SER A 480 13.15 -24.60 7.11
N GLU A 481 12.47 -24.39 5.98
CA GLU A 481 11.33 -23.47 5.91
C GLU A 481 10.00 -24.21 6.16
N ASP A 482 9.19 -23.74 7.12
CA ASP A 482 7.97 -24.43 7.57
C ASP A 482 6.81 -24.32 6.55
N ASP A 483 6.75 -23.21 5.80
CA ASP A 483 5.66 -22.92 4.87
C ASP A 483 5.51 -23.99 3.78
N ALA A 484 6.64 -24.56 3.32
CA ALA A 484 6.69 -25.60 2.30
C ALA A 484 5.94 -26.87 2.75
N PHE A 485 6.24 -27.33 3.98
CA PHE A 485 5.63 -28.53 4.54
C PHE A 485 4.16 -28.32 4.88
N LEU A 486 3.83 -27.13 5.40
CA LEU A 486 2.46 -26.73 5.72
C LEU A 486 1.57 -26.76 4.46
N LEU A 487 2.02 -26.10 3.38
CA LEU A 487 1.29 -26.11 2.11
C LEU A 487 1.17 -27.50 1.52
N TYR A 488 2.27 -28.24 1.50
CA TYR A 488 2.28 -29.57 0.92
C TYR A 488 1.28 -30.50 1.62
N ALA A 489 1.33 -30.59 2.96
CA ALA A 489 0.43 -31.46 3.69
C ALA A 489 -1.04 -31.04 3.54
N THR A 490 -1.33 -29.74 3.57
CA THR A 490 -2.70 -29.24 3.48
C THR A 490 -3.29 -29.48 2.08
N LEU A 491 -2.54 -29.16 1.02
CA LEU A 491 -2.98 -29.37 -0.36
C LEU A 491 -3.02 -30.85 -0.77
N HIS A 492 -2.14 -31.67 -0.20
CA HIS A 492 -2.16 -33.12 -0.43
C HIS A 492 -3.36 -33.79 0.24
N SER A 493 -3.75 -33.35 1.43
CA SER A 493 -4.88 -33.91 2.17
C SER A 493 -6.23 -33.64 1.50
N GLY A 494 -6.37 -32.50 0.81
CA GLY A 494 -7.54 -32.20 -0.04
C GLY A 494 -8.29 -30.94 0.38
N ASN A 495 -9.34 -30.60 -0.38
CA ASN A 495 -10.08 -29.33 -0.27
C ASN A 495 -10.89 -29.18 1.03
N HIS A 496 -10.96 -30.22 1.87
CA HIS A 496 -11.55 -30.15 3.20
C HIS A 496 -10.53 -29.72 4.27
N CYS A 497 -9.23 -29.93 4.01
CA CYS A 497 -8.15 -29.78 4.97
C CYS A 497 -7.88 -28.30 5.26
N ARG A 498 -7.97 -27.92 6.53
CA ARG A 498 -7.64 -26.57 7.01
C ARG A 498 -6.24 -26.54 7.59
N PHE A 499 -5.71 -25.34 7.77
CA PHE A 499 -4.40 -25.18 8.38
C PHE A 499 -4.37 -24.05 9.40
N LEU A 500 -3.48 -24.17 10.38
CA LEU A 500 -3.34 -23.24 11.48
C LEU A 500 -1.91 -22.72 11.53
N THR A 501 -1.71 -21.48 11.09
CA THR A 501 -0.45 -20.75 11.22
C THR A 501 -0.73 -19.26 11.41
N ARG A 502 0.23 -18.55 11.99
CA ARG A 502 0.24 -17.08 12.03
C ARG A 502 0.77 -16.48 10.73
N ASP A 503 1.52 -17.24 9.93
CA ASP A 503 2.07 -16.70 8.69
C ASP A 503 0.96 -16.37 7.70
N LEU A 504 1.15 -15.27 6.97
CA LEU A 504 0.26 -14.81 5.91
C LEU A 504 0.76 -15.26 4.53
N MET A 505 1.88 -15.99 4.50
CA MET A 505 2.47 -16.65 3.33
C MET A 505 2.84 -15.64 2.25
N ARG A 506 3.37 -14.49 2.69
CA ARG A 506 3.62 -13.31 1.81
C ARG A 506 4.69 -13.62 0.77
N ASP A 507 5.76 -14.27 1.17
CA ASP A 507 6.89 -14.59 0.29
C ASP A 507 6.46 -15.58 -0.79
N HIS A 508 5.60 -16.55 -0.43
CA HIS A 508 5.01 -17.49 -1.38
C HIS A 508 4.14 -16.81 -2.42
N LYS A 509 3.24 -15.91 -1.98
CA LYS A 509 2.39 -15.13 -2.88
C LYS A 509 3.20 -14.30 -3.86
N ALA A 510 4.34 -13.75 -3.42
CA ALA A 510 5.20 -12.94 -4.26
C ALA A 510 5.87 -13.77 -5.38
N CYS A 511 6.09 -15.07 -5.15
CA CYS A 511 6.66 -15.98 -6.14
C CYS A 511 5.63 -16.53 -7.14
N LEU A 512 4.32 -16.41 -6.86
CA LEU A 512 3.27 -16.79 -7.80
C LEU A 512 3.14 -15.76 -8.93
N THR A 513 3.80 -16.04 -10.05
CA THR A 513 3.83 -15.15 -11.23
C THR A 513 2.51 -15.12 -11.99
N ASP A 514 1.75 -16.21 -11.97
CA ASP A 514 0.46 -16.33 -12.66
C ASP A 514 -0.69 -15.70 -11.85
N ASP A 515 -1.46 -14.81 -12.48
CA ASP A 515 -2.58 -14.11 -11.84
C ASP A 515 -3.69 -15.06 -11.39
N ARG A 516 -3.99 -16.10 -12.18
CA ARG A 516 -5.03 -17.08 -11.85
C ARG A 516 -4.63 -17.89 -10.62
N THR A 517 -3.40 -18.40 -10.55
CA THR A 517 -2.86 -19.12 -9.41
C THR A 517 -2.84 -18.24 -8.17
N ARG A 518 -2.41 -16.97 -8.28
CA ARG A 518 -2.43 -16.02 -7.15
C ARG A 518 -3.84 -15.78 -6.62
N HIS A 519 -4.82 -15.63 -7.52
CA HIS A 519 -6.22 -15.46 -7.16
C HIS A 519 -6.78 -16.69 -6.43
N LEU A 520 -6.55 -17.89 -6.98
CA LEU A 520 -7.00 -19.15 -6.38
C LEU A 520 -6.31 -19.40 -5.03
N PHE A 521 -5.01 -19.11 -4.91
CA PHE A 521 -4.27 -19.24 -3.66
C PHE A 521 -4.82 -18.32 -2.57
N PHE A 522 -5.19 -17.09 -2.90
CA PHE A 522 -5.78 -16.17 -1.92
C PHE A 522 -7.16 -16.62 -1.44
N ARG A 523 -8.03 -17.06 -2.37
CA ARG A 523 -9.33 -17.69 -2.04
C ARG A 523 -9.14 -18.92 -1.17
N TRP A 524 -8.22 -19.80 -1.56
CA TRP A 524 -7.85 -21.00 -0.80
C TRP A 524 -7.41 -20.62 0.62
N GLN A 525 -6.44 -19.72 0.77
CA GLN A 525 -5.94 -19.30 2.07
C GLN A 525 -7.05 -18.78 2.96
N GLN A 526 -7.91 -17.88 2.47
CA GLN A 526 -8.99 -17.33 3.29
C GLN A 526 -10.00 -18.40 3.71
N GLY A 527 -10.28 -19.38 2.85
CA GLY A 527 -11.21 -20.46 3.14
C GLY A 527 -10.65 -21.57 4.05
N HIS A 528 -9.32 -21.71 4.12
CA HIS A 528 -8.66 -22.84 4.78
C HIS A 528 -7.79 -22.45 5.98
N GLN A 529 -7.37 -21.18 6.10
CA GLN A 529 -6.57 -20.71 7.23
C GLN A 529 -7.45 -20.44 8.46
N LEU A 530 -7.24 -21.26 9.50
CA LEU A 530 -7.83 -21.03 10.82
C LEU A 530 -7.08 -19.90 11.54
N VAL A 531 -7.85 -19.06 12.21
CA VAL A 531 -7.33 -17.86 12.88
C VAL A 531 -7.78 -17.86 14.33
N PHE A 532 -6.85 -17.60 15.25
CA PHE A 532 -7.17 -17.42 16.66
C PHE A 532 -7.93 -16.11 16.90
N LEU A 533 -9.08 -16.20 17.55
CA LEU A 533 -9.84 -15.06 18.07
C LEU A 533 -9.37 -14.76 19.50
N ASN A 534 -9.56 -15.72 20.41
CA ASN A 534 -9.19 -15.62 21.82
C ASN A 534 -8.57 -16.93 22.31
N TYR A 535 -7.71 -16.84 23.32
CA TYR A 535 -7.15 -17.99 24.03
C TYR A 535 -7.27 -17.80 25.54
N TYR A 536 -7.94 -18.74 26.19
CA TYR A 536 -8.05 -18.85 27.63
C TYR A 536 -7.28 -20.09 28.07
N PRO A 537 -6.07 -19.94 28.65
CA PRO A 537 -5.15 -21.05 28.92
C PRO A 537 -5.78 -22.14 29.78
N GLY A 538 -5.62 -23.40 29.37
CA GLY A 538 -6.23 -24.56 30.04
C GLY A 538 -7.75 -24.63 30.02
N LYS A 539 -8.45 -23.68 29.38
CA LYS A 539 -9.92 -23.62 29.32
C LYS A 539 -10.43 -23.80 27.90
N LYS A 540 -10.22 -22.80 27.05
CA LYS A 540 -10.84 -22.74 25.71
C LYS A 540 -10.07 -21.82 24.77
N ILE A 541 -9.97 -22.27 23.53
CA ILE A 541 -9.53 -21.51 22.36
C ILE A 541 -10.76 -21.19 21.53
N ILE A 542 -10.85 -19.96 21.05
CA ILE A 542 -11.91 -19.52 20.15
C ILE A 542 -11.25 -19.19 18.83
N PHE A 543 -11.69 -19.85 17.76
CA PHE A 543 -11.27 -19.54 16.40
C PHE A 543 -12.24 -18.53 15.78
N GLN A 544 -11.70 -17.68 14.90
CA GLN A 544 -12.52 -16.81 14.06
C GLN A 544 -13.35 -17.67 13.10
N SER A 545 -14.61 -17.30 12.89
CA SER A 545 -15.42 -17.90 11.83
C SER A 545 -14.80 -17.57 10.47
N VAL A 546 -14.55 -18.61 9.69
CA VAL A 546 -14.21 -18.48 8.27
C VAL A 546 -15.46 -17.98 7.53
N LEU A 547 -15.29 -17.03 6.61
CA LEU A 547 -16.38 -16.58 5.75
C LEU A 547 -16.71 -17.67 4.74
N THR A 548 -17.99 -17.87 4.42
CA THR A 548 -18.40 -18.88 3.43
C THR A 548 -18.36 -18.36 1.98
N TYR A 549 -18.09 -17.07 1.82
CA TYR A 549 -18.11 -16.35 0.55
C TYR A 549 -16.78 -15.66 0.26
N ASP A 550 -16.49 -15.50 -1.03
CA ASP A 550 -15.31 -14.83 -1.54
C ASP A 550 -15.49 -13.30 -1.55
N THR A 551 -14.55 -12.59 -0.93
CA THR A 551 -14.55 -11.12 -0.90
C THR A 551 -13.81 -10.55 -2.11
N VAL A 552 -14.49 -10.60 -3.25
CA VAL A 552 -14.02 -10.06 -4.52
C VAL A 552 -15.16 -9.38 -5.27
N ILE A 553 -14.82 -8.47 -6.18
CA ILE A 553 -15.77 -7.93 -7.15
C ILE A 553 -16.37 -9.09 -7.96
N GLN A 554 -17.69 -9.16 -7.96
CA GLN A 554 -18.44 -10.26 -8.59
C GLN A 554 -19.68 -9.73 -9.32
N THR A 555 -20.06 -10.43 -10.39
CA THR A 555 -21.20 -10.07 -11.24
C THR A 555 -21.91 -11.31 -11.76
N THR A 556 -23.23 -11.20 -11.93
CA THR A 556 -24.10 -12.17 -12.61
C THR A 556 -24.63 -11.60 -13.94
N GLY A 557 -24.08 -10.49 -14.41
CA GLY A 557 -24.59 -9.72 -15.55
C GLY A 557 -25.64 -8.71 -15.11
N ASP A 558 -26.74 -9.18 -14.51
CA ASP A 558 -27.85 -8.38 -13.98
C ASP A 558 -27.63 -7.83 -12.56
N SER A 559 -26.54 -8.25 -11.89
CA SER A 559 -26.13 -7.73 -10.60
C SER A 559 -24.61 -7.59 -10.47
N TRP A 560 -24.17 -6.66 -9.63
CA TRP A 560 -22.78 -6.51 -9.20
C TRP A 560 -22.70 -6.39 -7.69
N HIS A 561 -21.70 -7.06 -7.09
CA HIS A 561 -21.34 -6.87 -5.68
C HIS A 561 -19.86 -6.47 -5.63
N ILE A 562 -19.61 -5.26 -5.12
CA ILE A 562 -18.29 -4.63 -5.13
C ILE A 562 -17.89 -4.34 -3.68
N PRO A 563 -16.94 -5.09 -3.10
CA PRO A 563 -16.43 -4.77 -1.77
C PRO A 563 -15.57 -3.50 -1.84
N TYR A 564 -15.68 -2.60 -0.87
CA TYR A 564 -14.97 -1.32 -0.87
C TYR A 564 -14.48 -0.91 0.54
N ASP A 565 -13.40 -0.14 0.57
CA ASP A 565 -12.77 0.37 1.79
C ASP A 565 -13.44 1.68 2.24
N GLU A 566 -13.83 1.75 3.51
CA GLU A 566 -14.25 3.00 4.15
C GLU A 566 -13.03 3.95 4.26
N ASN A 567 -13.23 5.25 4.03
CA ASN A 567 -12.15 6.24 3.90
C ASN A 567 -11.13 6.30 5.06
N VAL A 568 -11.47 5.74 6.22
CA VAL A 568 -10.67 5.80 7.45
C VAL A 568 -9.78 4.55 7.61
N VAL A 569 -9.93 3.54 6.74
CA VAL A 569 -9.36 2.21 6.95
C VAL A 569 -8.17 1.97 6.01
N GLU A 570 -6.96 2.27 6.48
CA GLU A 570 -5.75 1.70 5.87
C GLU A 570 -5.72 0.20 6.15
N ARG A 571 -5.76 -0.60 5.09
CA ARG A 571 -5.72 -2.06 5.16
C ARG A 571 -4.47 -2.63 4.51
N TYR A 572 -4.06 -3.80 4.98
CA TYR A 572 -3.01 -4.58 4.33
C TYR A 572 -3.57 -5.45 3.20
N SER A 573 -2.70 -5.97 2.32
CA SER A 573 -3.11 -6.74 1.14
C SER A 573 -3.87 -8.04 1.45
N TYR A 574 -3.68 -8.61 2.63
CA TYR A 574 -4.40 -9.79 3.09
C TYR A 574 -5.71 -9.44 3.80
N GLU A 575 -5.93 -8.17 4.13
CA GLU A 575 -7.18 -7.71 4.72
C GLU A 575 -8.20 -7.43 3.61
N ILE A 576 -9.44 -7.81 3.89
CA ILE A 576 -10.61 -7.71 3.03
C ILE A 576 -11.61 -6.70 3.63
N PRO A 577 -12.35 -5.97 2.78
CA PRO A 577 -13.38 -5.05 3.23
C PRO A 577 -14.59 -5.77 3.81
N THR A 578 -15.32 -5.07 4.68
CA THR A 578 -16.58 -5.55 5.28
C THR A 578 -17.81 -4.90 4.66
N LYS A 579 -17.62 -3.76 3.97
CA LYS A 579 -18.66 -3.02 3.27
C LYS A 579 -18.69 -3.40 1.79
N TRP A 580 -19.89 -3.40 1.24
CA TRP A 580 -20.16 -3.82 -0.11
C TRP A 580 -21.12 -2.84 -0.78
N LEU A 581 -20.92 -2.60 -2.06
CA LEU A 581 -21.88 -1.95 -2.94
C LEU A 581 -22.64 -3.05 -3.69
N CYS A 582 -23.94 -3.12 -3.49
CA CYS A 582 -24.85 -3.99 -4.22
C CYS A 582 -25.52 -3.19 -5.33
N LEU A 583 -25.35 -3.61 -6.58
CA LEU A 583 -25.99 -3.05 -7.76
C LEU A 583 -26.87 -4.12 -8.38
N ARG A 584 -28.14 -3.80 -8.64
CA ARG A 584 -29.08 -4.70 -9.32
C ARG A 584 -29.93 -3.93 -10.33
N GLN A 585 -30.28 -4.59 -11.42
CA GLN A 585 -31.30 -4.06 -12.32
C GLN A 585 -32.68 -4.19 -11.66
N GLN A 586 -33.49 -3.15 -11.79
CA GLN A 586 -34.92 -3.21 -11.45
C GLN A 586 -35.67 -3.76 -12.65
N ASN A 587 -36.51 -4.77 -12.42
CA ASN A 587 -37.46 -5.26 -13.41
C ASN A 587 -38.51 -4.20 -13.76
#